data_AF-A0AAV6IM90-F1
#
_entry.id   AF-A0AAV6IM90-F1
#
_cell.length_a   1.000
_cell.length_b   1.000
_cell.length_c   1.000
_cell.angle_alpha   90.00
_cell.angle_beta   90.00
_cell.angle_gamma   90.00
#
_symmetry.space_group_name_H-M   'P 1'
#
loop_
_entity.id
_entity.type
_entity.pdbx_description
1 polymer ?
#
loop_
_entity_poly.entity_id
_entity_poly.type
_entity_poly.pdbx_seq_one_letter_code
_entity_poly.pdbx_strand_id
1 'polypeptide(L)'
;MDGVFYWLCYDFSIEVCAIDVLNTVEGSFKRRALPVSVGSESRPNICLLNDSLALVVPMYDNQLEETQFDVWLMKDYRVQECWTKKYTIGPHLRKSASIWVSAK
;
A
#
# COMPACT_ATOMS: atom_id res chain seq x y z
N MET A 1 -14.98 -7.93 9.80
CA MET A 1 -15.03 -7.10 8.57
C MET A 1 -16.49 -6.71 8.40
N ASP A 2 -16.82 -5.53 8.89
CA ASP A 2 -18.17 -5.21 9.36
C ASP A 2 -18.91 -4.32 8.34
N GLY A 3 -18.85 -4.70 7.06
CA GLY A 3 -19.41 -3.90 5.97
C GLY A 3 -18.57 -2.66 5.61
N VAL A 4 -17.26 -2.68 5.89
CA VAL A 4 -16.34 -1.59 5.52
C VAL A 4 -15.39 -2.05 4.42
N PHE A 5 -15.38 -1.32 3.32
CA PHE A 5 -14.55 -1.57 2.15
C PHE A 5 -13.49 -0.48 2.02
N TYR A 6 -12.30 -0.89 1.62
CA TYR A 6 -11.14 -0.03 1.41
C TYR A 6 -10.58 -0.26 0.02
N TRP A 7 -10.24 0.80 -0.68
CA TRP A 7 -9.46 0.72 -1.92
C TRP A 7 -8.52 1.92 -2.05
N LEU A 8 -7.43 1.70 -2.78
CA LEU A 8 -6.55 2.80 -3.16
C LEU A 8 -7.19 3.62 -4.27
N CYS A 9 -7.15 4.92 -4.12
CA CYS A 9 -7.50 5.89 -5.15
C CYS A 9 -6.23 6.62 -5.57
N TYR A 10 -6.06 6.81 -6.87
CA TYR A 10 -4.99 7.64 -7.43
C TYR A 10 -5.62 8.79 -8.19
N ASP A 11 -5.29 10.01 -7.81
CA ASP A 11 -5.68 11.21 -8.55
C ASP A 11 -4.54 11.63 -9.47
N PHE A 12 -4.71 11.37 -10.77
CA PHE A 12 -3.71 11.71 -11.79
C PHE A 12 -3.52 13.22 -11.97
N SER A 13 -4.48 14.05 -11.56
CA SER A 13 -4.39 15.51 -11.76
C SER A 13 -3.45 16.19 -10.77
N ILE A 14 -3.30 15.61 -9.58
CA ILE A 14 -2.47 16.13 -8.49
C ILE A 14 -1.40 15.13 -8.03
N GLU A 15 -1.28 13.97 -8.70
CA GLU A 15 -0.37 12.87 -8.40
C GLU A 15 -0.46 12.36 -6.94
N VAL A 16 -1.66 12.39 -6.36
CA VAL A 16 -1.89 11.98 -4.96
C VAL A 16 -2.52 10.60 -4.88
N CYS A 17 -1.91 9.73 -4.08
CA CYS A 17 -2.52 8.49 -3.61
C CYS A 17 -3.35 8.74 -2.33
N ALA A 18 -4.53 8.13 -2.24
CA ALA A 18 -5.40 8.15 -1.07
C ALA A 18 -6.06 6.79 -0.84
N ILE A 19 -6.70 6.62 0.31
CA ILE A 19 -7.56 5.47 0.62
C ILE A 19 -8.99 5.95 0.69
N ASP A 20 -9.84 5.39 -0.16
CA ASP A 20 -11.28 5.57 -0.10
C ASP A 20 -11.88 4.47 0.77
N VAL A 21 -12.84 4.88 1.61
CA VAL A 21 -13.50 4.03 2.60
C VAL A 21 -15.00 4.13 2.41
N LEU A 22 -15.64 2.99 2.14
CA LEU A 22 -17.10 2.86 2.10
C LEU A 22 -17.55 2.04 3.29
N ASN A 23 -18.37 2.63 4.16
CA ASN A 23 -19.05 1.94 5.24
C ASN A 23 -20.52 1.74 4.85
N THR A 24 -20.91 0.51 4.55
CA THR A 24 -22.28 0.19 4.13
C THR A 24 -23.27 0.13 5.29
N VAL A 25 -22.78 -0.01 6.53
CA VAL A 25 -23.63 -0.02 7.74
C VAL A 25 -24.05 1.39 8.11
N GLU A 26 -23.12 2.35 8.04
CA GLU A 26 -23.40 3.77 8.29
C GLU A 26 -23.90 4.51 7.04
N GLY A 27 -23.78 3.90 5.85
CA GLY A 27 -24.07 4.57 4.59
C GLY A 27 -23.14 5.76 4.31
N SER A 28 -21.86 5.65 4.69
CA SER A 28 -20.90 6.75 4.59
C SER A 28 -19.74 6.44 3.65
N PHE A 29 -19.26 7.49 2.97
CA PHE A 29 -18.07 7.45 2.11
C PHE A 29 -17.07 8.50 2.58
N LYS A 30 -15.81 8.11 2.76
CA LYS A 30 -14.74 8.98 3.25
C LYS A 30 -13.44 8.72 2.50
N ARG A 31 -12.73 9.79 2.15
CA ARG A 31 -11.35 9.72 1.64
C ARG A 31 -10.37 10.00 2.77
N ARG A 32 -9.29 9.23 2.84
CA ARG A 32 -8.20 9.41 3.80
C ARG A 32 -6.86 9.52 3.08
N ALA A 33 -6.00 10.37 3.62
CA ALA A 33 -4.61 10.45 3.16
C ALA A 33 -3.87 9.15 3.50
N LEU A 34 -2.84 8.84 2.71
CA LEU A 34 -1.87 7.82 3.07
C LEU A 34 -1.02 8.26 4.27
N PRO A 35 -0.48 7.32 5.05
CA PRO A 35 0.41 7.64 6.17
C PRO A 35 1.78 8.15 5.76
N VAL A 36 2.11 8.04 4.48
CA VAL A 36 3.39 8.45 3.90
C VAL A 36 3.12 9.05 2.52
N SER A 37 3.92 10.03 2.14
CA SER A 37 3.95 10.51 0.76
C SER A 37 4.51 9.41 -0.13
N VAL A 38 3.78 9.09 -1.18
CA VAL A 38 4.17 8.06 -2.13
C VAL A 38 4.55 8.76 -3.43
N GLY A 39 5.77 8.53 -3.92
CA GLY A 39 6.23 9.12 -5.18
C GLY A 39 5.40 8.65 -6.37
N SER A 40 5.36 9.44 -7.45
CA SER A 40 4.54 9.20 -8.64
C SER A 40 4.82 7.87 -9.35
N GLU A 41 6.02 7.31 -9.21
CA GLU A 41 6.40 6.00 -9.75
C GLU A 41 6.08 4.83 -8.83
N SER A 42 5.80 5.09 -7.55
CA SER A 42 5.47 4.05 -6.59
C SER A 42 4.02 3.58 -6.79
N ARG A 43 3.82 2.28 -6.65
CA ARG A 43 2.53 1.60 -6.82
C ARG A 43 2.22 0.88 -5.52
N PRO A 44 1.69 1.60 -4.51
CA PRO A 44 1.40 0.99 -3.24
C PRO A 44 0.25 0.00 -3.39
N ASN A 45 0.15 -0.94 -2.46
CA ASN A 45 -0.95 -1.90 -2.41
C ASN A 45 -1.53 -1.92 -0.99
N ILE A 46 -2.81 -2.27 -0.87
CA ILE A 46 -3.44 -2.52 0.42
C ILE A 46 -3.85 -3.98 0.53
N CYS A 47 -3.66 -4.57 1.70
CA CYS A 47 -4.06 -5.93 1.98
C CYS A 47 -4.45 -6.08 3.45
N LEU A 48 -4.93 -7.26 3.82
CA LEU A 48 -5.08 -7.62 5.22
C LEU A 48 -3.84 -8.37 5.68
N LEU A 49 -3.32 -7.97 6.84
CA LEU A 49 -2.24 -8.66 7.53
C LEU A 49 -2.62 -8.79 9.01
N ASN A 50 -2.81 -10.02 9.48
CA ASN A 50 -3.24 -10.33 10.85
C ASN A 50 -4.46 -9.50 11.28
N ASP A 51 -5.51 -9.52 10.47
CA ASP A 51 -6.77 -8.79 10.67
C ASP A 51 -6.66 -7.26 10.71
N SER A 52 -5.48 -6.71 10.44
CA SER A 52 -5.23 -5.27 10.28
C SER A 52 -5.13 -4.91 8.80
N LEU A 53 -5.68 -3.76 8.41
CA LEU A 53 -5.44 -3.19 7.09
C LEU A 53 -3.98 -2.76 7.01
N ALA A 54 -3.29 -3.28 6.01
CA ALA A 54 -1.91 -3.01 5.73
C ALA A 54 -1.79 -2.20 4.44
N LEU A 55 -0.86 -1.25 4.42
CA LEU A 55 -0.38 -0.55 3.24
C LEU A 55 1.05 -0.98 2.98
N VAL A 56 1.29 -1.53 1.81
CA VAL A 56 2.59 -1.97 1.32
C VAL A 56 3.08 -0.95 0.30
N VAL A 57 4.17 -0.26 0.63
CA VAL A 57 4.74 0.80 -0.22
C VAL A 57 6.08 0.30 -0.77
N PRO A 58 6.20 0.08 -2.10
CA PRO A 58 7.48 -0.21 -2.69
C PRO A 58 8.37 1.04 -2.66
N MET A 59 9.59 0.81 -2.19
CA MET A 59 10.69 1.76 -2.12
C MET A 59 11.72 1.32 -3.16
N TYR A 60 12.06 2.21 -4.09
CA TYR A 60 13.01 1.94 -5.15
C TYR A 60 14.30 2.71 -4.91
N ASP A 61 15.42 2.01 -4.92
CA ASP A 61 16.73 2.64 -5.07
C ASP A 61 17.19 2.47 -6.53
N ASN A 62 17.12 3.56 -7.28
CA ASN A 62 17.50 3.60 -8.69
C ASN A 62 19.00 3.34 -8.91
N GLN A 63 19.83 3.42 -7.87
CA GLN A 63 21.27 3.15 -7.98
C GLN A 63 21.61 1.67 -7.78
N LEU A 64 20.77 0.92 -7.07
CA LEU A 64 21.10 -0.44 -6.62
C LEU A 64 20.30 -1.56 -7.31
N GLU A 65 19.32 -1.22 -8.15
CA GLU A 65 18.33 -2.19 -8.70
C GLU A 65 17.62 -3.01 -7.61
N GLU A 66 17.63 -2.50 -6.38
CA GLU A 66 17.04 -3.12 -5.21
C GLU A 66 15.66 -2.54 -4.95
N THR A 67 14.74 -3.41 -4.57
CA THR A 67 13.41 -3.02 -4.10
C THR A 67 13.27 -3.38 -2.63
N GLN A 68 12.83 -2.42 -1.84
CA GLN A 68 12.38 -2.63 -0.47
C GLN A 68 10.88 -2.35 -0.38
N PHE A 69 10.24 -2.89 0.66
CA PHE A 69 8.83 -2.65 0.92
C PHE A 69 8.63 -2.19 2.35
N ASP A 70 8.07 -1.00 2.49
CA ASP A 70 7.59 -0.52 3.77
C ASP A 70 6.17 -1.03 3.99
N VAL A 71 5.93 -1.68 5.14
CA VAL A 71 4.60 -2.17 5.52
C VAL A 71 4.09 -1.35 6.69
N TRP A 72 3.00 -0.65 6.46
CA TRP A 72 2.29 0.16 7.46
C TRP A 72 1.01 -0.56 7.87
N LEU A 73 0.73 -0.63 9.16
CA LEU A 73 -0.51 -1.21 9.68
C LEU A 73 -1.41 -0.14 10.27
N MET A 74 -2.69 -0.20 9.93
CA MET A 74 -3.73 0.59 10.59
C MET A 74 -4.10 -0.11 11.90
N LYS A 75 -3.74 0.50 13.04
CA LYS A 75 -3.97 -0.10 14.37
C LYS A 75 -5.40 0.08 14.86
N ASP A 76 -6.03 1.20 14.51
CA ASP A 76 -7.40 1.51 14.91
C ASP A 76 -8.14 2.10 13.72
N TYR A 77 -9.15 1.36 13.25
CA TYR A 77 -10.00 1.74 12.14
C TYR A 77 -10.86 2.99 12.44
N ARG A 78 -11.11 3.28 13.72
CA ARG A 78 -11.97 4.39 14.18
C ARG A 78 -11.21 5.71 14.28
N VAL A 79 -9.88 5.67 14.35
CA VAL A 79 -9.03 6.88 14.43
C VAL A 79 -8.44 7.20 13.07
N GLN A 80 -8.46 8.49 12.70
CA GLN A 80 -8.10 8.98 11.38
C GLN A 80 -6.60 8.83 11.05
N GLU A 81 -5.73 8.75 12.07
CA GLU A 81 -4.27 8.91 11.98
C GLU A 81 -3.44 7.73 12.53
N CYS A 82 -4.04 6.56 12.75
CA CYS A 82 -3.34 5.44 13.41
C CYS A 82 -2.67 4.44 12.45
N TRP A 83 -1.86 4.93 11.53
CA TRP A 83 -0.93 4.06 10.81
C TRP A 83 0.39 3.96 11.56
N THR A 84 0.98 2.77 11.62
CA THR A 84 2.32 2.57 12.16
C THR A 84 3.13 1.73 11.20
N LYS A 85 4.31 2.22 10.79
CA LYS A 85 5.28 1.41 10.05
C LYS A 85 5.69 0.23 10.92
N LYS A 86 5.40 -0.98 10.47
CA LYS A 86 5.64 -2.21 11.23
C LYS A 86 6.85 -2.97 10.71
N TYR A 87 7.03 -2.99 9.40
CA TYR A 87 8.12 -3.73 8.77
C TYR A 87 8.76 -2.91 7.65
N THR A 88 10.03 -3.16 7.42
CA THR A 88 10.73 -2.91 6.16
C THR A 88 11.19 -4.28 5.66
N ILE A 89 10.78 -4.68 4.46
CA ILE A 89 11.11 -5.98 3.87
C ILE A 89 12.05 -5.75 2.69
N GLY A 90 13.21 -6.40 2.71
CA GLY A 90 14.25 -6.29 1.67
C GLY A 90 15.63 -5.97 2.26
N PRO A 91 16.59 -5.57 1.40
CA PRO A 91 16.46 -5.38 -0.04
C PRO A 91 16.25 -6.69 -0.82
N HIS A 92 15.54 -6.58 -1.94
CA HIS A 92 15.38 -7.64 -2.91
C HIS A 92 15.90 -7.17 -4.27
N LEU A 93 16.79 -7.94 -4.88
CA LEU A 93 17.23 -7.68 -6.26
C LEU A 93 16.03 -7.81 -7.21
N ARG A 94 15.81 -6.80 -8.06
CA ARG A 94 14.88 -6.95 -9.19
C ARG A 94 15.46 -7.99 -10.15
N LYS A 95 15.03 -9.24 -10.02
CA LYS A 95 15.22 -10.19 -11.12
C LYS A 95 14.34 -9.74 -12.28
N SER A 96 14.95 -9.29 -13.37
CA SER A 96 14.26 -9.15 -14.65
C SER A 96 13.51 -10.45 -14.95
N ALA A 97 12.23 -10.36 -15.35
CA ALA A 97 11.39 -11.51 -15.71
C ALA A 97 11.82 -12.15 -17.04
N SER A 98 13.12 -12.31 -17.25
CA SER A 98 13.76 -12.79 -18.48
C SER A 98 14.44 -14.15 -18.28
N ILE A 99 13.90 -15.02 -17.43
CA ILE A 99 14.39 -16.41 -17.32
C ILE A 99 13.17 -17.34 -17.31
N TRP A 100 12.54 -17.50 -18.45
CA TRP A 100 11.87 -18.76 -18.79
C TRP A 100 12.94 -19.64 -19.46
N VAL A 101 13.64 -20.47 -18.68
CA VAL A 101 14.33 -21.62 -19.28
C VAL A 101 13.30 -22.73 -19.34
N SER A 102 12.74 -22.93 -20.53
CA SER A 102 12.02 -24.15 -20.85
C SER A 102 13.00 -25.32 -20.76
N ALA A 103 12.99 -26.05 -19.65
CA ALA A 103 13.64 -27.35 -19.58
C ALA A 103 12.76 -28.35 -20.34
N LYS A 104 13.36 -28.96 -21.37
CA LYS A 104 12.82 -30.04 -22.18
C LYS A 104 12.88 -31.36 -21.44
#